data_AF-A0A7S0VFB0-F1
#
_entry.id   AF-A0A7S0VFB0-F1
#
_cell.length_a   1.000
_cell.length_b   1.000
_cell.length_c   1.000
_cell.angle_alpha   90.00
_cell.angle_beta   90.00
_cell.angle_gamma   90.00
#
_symmetry.space_group_name_H-M   'P 1'
#
loop_
_entity.id
_entity.type
_entity.pdbx_description
1 polymer ?
#
loop_
_entity_poly.entity_id
_entity_poly.type
_entity_poly.pdbx_seq_one_letter_code
_entity_poly.pdbx_strand_id
1 'polypeptide(L)'
;GGGEFSRSIIAPGVGSTRWQAKHGYFNERFFMAELTPPRSPLDTDVPLLPSRMAGRRADLSRFVAQQRLQFRDLESAHASAATVIRAAALEARFASAQPQAAQPAGTTQDGGG
;
A
#
# COMPACT_ATOMS: atom_id res chain seq x y z
N GLY A 1 27.41 -37.28 31.09
CA GLY A 1 27.05 -37.28 29.65
C GLY A 1 26.50 -35.93 29.32
N GLY A 2 27.25 -35.10 28.59
CA GLY A 2 26.89 -33.73 28.28
C GLY A 2 25.76 -33.67 27.26
N GLY A 3 24.63 -33.09 27.66
CA GLY A 3 23.56 -32.71 26.76
C GLY A 3 23.94 -31.42 26.05
N GLU A 4 24.53 -31.55 24.87
CA GLU A 4 24.73 -30.43 23.95
C GLU A 4 23.36 -30.07 23.35
N PHE A 5 22.59 -29.25 24.06
CA PHE A 5 21.49 -28.53 23.44
C PHE A 5 22.09 -27.66 22.34
N SER A 6 21.84 -28.03 21.08
CA SER A 6 22.12 -27.18 19.92
C SER A 6 21.64 -25.77 20.23
N ARG A 7 22.59 -24.87 20.55
CA ARG A 7 22.30 -23.45 20.69
C ARG A 7 21.83 -23.01 19.32
N SER A 8 20.51 -22.85 19.19
CA SER A 8 19.88 -22.23 18.04
C SER A 8 20.62 -20.92 17.77
N ILE A 9 21.32 -20.87 16.64
CA ILE A 9 22.08 -19.70 16.22
C ILE A 9 21.03 -18.66 15.85
N ILE A 10 20.73 -17.75 16.79
CA ILE A 10 19.91 -16.60 16.51
C ILE A 10 20.74 -15.67 15.64
N ALA A 11 20.50 -15.64 14.33
CA ALA A 11 20.99 -14.58 13.46
C ALA A 11 20.68 -13.21 14.10
N PRO A 12 21.66 -12.29 14.20
CA PRO A 12 21.45 -10.97 14.78
C PRO A 12 20.29 -10.24 14.09
N GLY A 13 19.40 -9.61 14.88
CA GLY A 13 18.29 -8.81 14.36
C GLY A 13 16.96 -9.55 14.17
N VAL A 14 16.87 -10.82 14.55
CA VAL A 14 15.62 -11.59 14.42
C VAL A 14 14.92 -11.75 15.78
N GLY A 15 13.67 -11.30 15.86
CA GLY A 15 12.94 -11.08 17.12
C GLY A 15 12.71 -12.32 18.02
N SER A 16 12.93 -13.55 17.56
CA SER A 16 13.04 -14.76 18.41
C SER A 16 13.47 -16.01 17.62
N THR A 17 13.96 -17.04 18.32
CA THR A 17 14.16 -18.41 17.81
C THR A 17 12.91 -19.02 17.19
N ARG A 18 11.74 -18.76 17.77
CA ARG A 18 10.45 -19.24 17.24
C ARG A 18 10.12 -18.59 15.89
N TRP A 19 10.46 -17.32 15.71
CA TRP A 19 10.32 -16.63 14.42
C TRP A 19 11.27 -17.23 13.39
N GLN A 20 12.53 -17.49 13.74
CA GLN A 20 13.50 -18.11 12.82
C GLN A 20 13.13 -19.53 12.43
N ALA A 21 12.65 -20.36 13.37
CA ALA A 21 12.17 -21.69 13.03
C ALA A 21 10.94 -21.64 12.10
N LYS A 22 10.08 -20.62 12.25
CA LYS A 22 8.89 -20.43 11.42
C LYS A 22 9.18 -19.77 10.07
N HIS A 23 10.20 -18.94 9.95
CA HIS A 23 10.45 -18.12 8.75
C HIS A 23 11.76 -18.46 8.04
N GLY A 24 12.75 -19.02 8.74
CA GLY A 24 14.00 -19.52 8.17
C GLY A 24 13.81 -20.73 7.24
N TYR A 25 12.76 -21.53 7.46
CA TYR A 25 12.34 -22.58 6.53
C TYR A 25 11.49 -22.07 5.34
N PHE A 26 11.00 -20.83 5.39
CA PHE A 26 10.06 -20.25 4.40
C PHE A 26 10.67 -19.12 3.57
N ASN A 27 12.01 -19.06 3.51
CA ASN A 27 12.72 -17.95 2.87
C ASN A 27 12.46 -17.84 1.35
N GLU A 28 11.97 -18.90 0.71
CA GLU A 28 11.66 -18.90 -0.73
C GLU A 28 10.43 -18.08 -1.12
N ARG A 29 9.60 -17.67 -0.15
CA ARG A 29 8.37 -16.88 -0.39
C ARG A 29 8.54 -15.38 -0.16
N PHE A 30 9.68 -14.97 0.39
CA PHE A 30 9.99 -13.59 0.72
C PHE A 30 11.20 -13.14 -0.07
N PHE A 31 11.07 -11.99 -0.75
CA PHE A 31 12.15 -11.42 -1.53
C PHE A 31 12.60 -10.14 -0.84
N MET A 32 13.90 -10.02 -0.57
CA MET A 32 14.52 -8.77 -0.17
C MET A 32 15.14 -8.12 -1.40
N ALA A 33 14.57 -7.00 -1.85
CA ALA A 33 15.16 -6.19 -2.89
C ALA A 33 16.02 -5.10 -2.23
N GLU A 34 17.34 -5.18 -2.41
CA GLU A 34 18.26 -4.15 -1.93
C GLU A 34 18.19 -2.93 -2.87
N LEU A 35 17.63 -1.84 -2.36
CA LEU A 35 17.59 -0.54 -3.05
C LEU A 35 18.58 0.41 -2.36
N THR A 36 19.34 1.19 -3.15
CA THR A 36 20.28 2.16 -2.61
C THR A 36 19.53 3.27 -1.87
N PRO A 37 19.75 3.46 -0.56
CA PRO A 37 19.07 4.51 0.18
C PRO A 37 19.55 5.88 -0.32
N PRO A 38 18.63 6.85 -0.47
CA PRO A 38 19.01 8.21 -0.84
C PRO A 38 19.84 8.84 0.29
N ARG A 39 20.80 9.70 -0.09
CA ARG A 39 21.61 10.48 0.86
C ARG A 39 20.86 11.68 1.44
N SER A 40 19.65 11.93 0.95
CA SER A 40 18.80 13.06 1.30
C SER A 40 17.40 12.55 1.67
N PRO A 41 16.57 13.36 2.35
CA PRO A 41 15.17 13.02 2.61
C PRO A 41 14.45 12.62 1.32
N LEU A 42 13.51 11.67 1.43
CA LEU A 42 12.61 11.33 0.34
C LEU A 42 11.66 12.51 0.13
N ASP A 43 11.85 13.24 -0.95
CA ASP A 43 10.90 14.21 -1.44
C ASP A 43 10.00 13.53 -2.49
N THR A 44 8.70 13.77 -2.42
CA THR A 44 7.73 13.20 -3.35
C THR A 44 6.82 14.30 -3.86
N ASP A 45 7.08 14.73 -5.09
CA ASP A 45 6.24 15.68 -5.83
C ASP A 45 4.92 15.07 -6.32
N VAL A 46 4.67 13.79 -6.05
CA VAL A 46 3.46 13.10 -6.51
C VAL A 46 2.27 13.51 -5.62
N PRO A 47 1.25 14.19 -6.18
CA PRO A 47 0.11 14.63 -5.39
C PRO A 47 -0.73 13.42 -4.96
N LEU A 48 -1.34 13.54 -3.77
CA LEU A 48 -2.32 12.55 -3.31
C LEU A 48 -3.60 12.67 -4.13
N LEU A 49 -3.91 11.62 -4.88
CA LEU A 49 -5.15 11.53 -5.66
C LEU A 49 -6.16 10.67 -4.89
N PRO A 50 -7.23 11.26 -4.34
CA PRO A 50 -8.27 10.47 -3.67
C PRO A 50 -9.02 9.63 -4.70
N SER A 51 -9.08 8.32 -4.49
CA SER A 51 -9.86 7.39 -5.31
C SER A 51 -10.59 6.40 -4.42
N ARG A 52 -11.87 6.16 -4.72
CA ARG A 52 -12.69 5.16 -4.02
C ARG A 52 -12.47 3.76 -4.58
N MET A 53 -11.95 3.67 -5.81
CA MET A 53 -11.66 2.40 -6.47
C MET A 53 -10.20 1.95 -6.30
N ALA A 54 -9.23 2.86 -6.37
CA ALA A 54 -7.80 2.54 -6.43
C ALA A 54 -7.08 2.55 -5.07
N GLY A 55 -7.80 2.75 -3.95
CA GLY A 55 -7.19 2.76 -2.62
C GLY A 55 -6.87 1.38 -2.05
N ARG A 56 -7.77 0.40 -2.22
CA ARG A 56 -7.56 -0.99 -1.79
C ARG A 56 -8.01 -1.95 -2.89
N ARG A 57 -7.33 -3.09 -2.99
CA ARG A 57 -7.72 -4.17 -3.92
C ARG A 57 -9.19 -4.57 -3.79
N ALA A 58 -9.71 -4.60 -2.57
CA ALA A 58 -11.10 -4.98 -2.31
C ALA A 58 -12.11 -4.01 -2.94
N ASP A 59 -11.78 -2.73 -3.05
CA ASP A 59 -12.69 -1.72 -3.59
C ASP A 59 -12.80 -1.82 -5.11
N LEU A 60 -11.66 -1.99 -5.80
CA LEU A 60 -11.67 -2.32 -7.23
C LEU A 60 -12.39 -3.64 -7.51
N SER A 61 -12.17 -4.65 -6.67
CA SER A 61 -12.85 -5.96 -6.83
C SER A 61 -14.37 -5.83 -6.67
N ARG A 62 -14.82 -4.99 -5.72
CA ARG A 62 -16.25 -4.68 -5.53
C ARG A 62 -16.82 -3.95 -6.74
N PHE A 63 -16.10 -2.95 -7.27
CA PHE A 63 -16.50 -2.24 -8.48
C PHE A 63 -16.63 -3.19 -9.68
N VAL A 64 -15.63 -4.05 -9.90
CA VAL A 64 -15.65 -5.08 -10.96
C VAL A 64 -16.87 -5.98 -10.84
N ALA A 65 -17.19 -6.45 -9.63
CA ALA A 65 -18.36 -7.30 -9.39
C ALA A 65 -19.68 -6.55 -9.62
N GLN A 66 -19.81 -5.30 -9.12
CA GLN A 66 -21.00 -4.47 -9.28
C GLN A 66 -21.28 -4.13 -10.74
N GLN A 67 -20.24 -3.85 -11.51
CA GLN A 67 -20.32 -3.53 -12.94
C GLN A 67 -20.30 -4.80 -13.83
N ARG A 68 -20.24 -5.99 -13.23
CA ARG A 68 -20.20 -7.30 -13.92
C ARG A 68 -19.09 -7.39 -14.97
N LEU A 69 -17.93 -6.81 -14.68
CA LEU A 69 -16.79 -6.78 -15.58
C LEU A 69 -16.10 -8.14 -15.66
N GLN A 70 -15.54 -8.47 -16.83
CA GLN A 70 -14.88 -9.74 -17.10
C GLN A 70 -13.54 -9.53 -17.79
N PHE A 71 -12.55 -10.32 -17.39
CA PHE A 71 -11.17 -10.25 -17.90
C PHE A 71 -10.69 -11.62 -18.40
N ARG A 72 -11.60 -12.38 -19.03
CA ARG A 72 -11.34 -13.77 -19.44
C ARG A 72 -10.77 -13.90 -20.86
N ASP A 73 -11.10 -12.95 -21.72
CA ASP A 73 -10.68 -12.89 -23.11
C ASP A 73 -10.31 -11.43 -23.45
N LEU A 74 -9.57 -11.24 -24.54
CA LEU A 74 -9.03 -9.93 -24.90
C LEU A 74 -10.12 -8.87 -25.11
N GLU A 75 -11.21 -9.26 -25.77
CA GLU A 75 -12.30 -8.35 -26.10
C GLU A 75 -13.03 -7.87 -24.83
N SER A 76 -13.43 -8.80 -23.96
CA SER A 76 -14.06 -8.47 -22.68
C SER A 76 -13.12 -7.72 -21.75
N ALA A 77 -11.82 -8.06 -21.75
CA ALA A 77 -10.82 -7.35 -20.96
C ALA A 77 -10.65 -5.90 -21.43
N HIS A 78 -10.64 -5.64 -22.74
CA HIS A 78 -10.60 -4.28 -23.28
C HIS A 78 -11.82 -3.46 -22.88
N ALA A 79 -13.02 -4.02 -23.07
CA ALA A 79 -14.26 -3.34 -22.67
C ALA A 79 -14.27 -3.04 -21.17
N SER A 80 -13.91 -4.02 -20.34
CA SER A 80 -13.83 -3.88 -18.88
C SER A 80 -12.77 -2.88 -18.44
N ALA A 81 -11.59 -2.88 -19.07
CA ALA A 81 -10.54 -1.92 -18.81
C ALA A 81 -10.98 -0.50 -19.16
N ALA A 82 -11.64 -0.30 -20.31
CA ALA A 82 -12.19 0.99 -20.70
C ALA A 82 -13.20 1.51 -19.68
N THR A 83 -14.06 0.64 -19.12
CA THR A 83 -14.99 1.01 -18.04
C THR A 83 -14.26 1.45 -16.77
N VAL A 84 -13.23 0.71 -16.35
CA VAL A 84 -12.42 1.06 -15.16
C VAL A 84 -11.70 2.40 -15.36
N ILE A 85 -11.08 2.61 -16.53
CA ILE A 85 -10.37 3.85 -16.86
C ILE A 85 -11.34 5.03 -16.86
N ARG A 86 -12.53 4.87 -17.48
CA ARG A 86 -13.55 5.92 -17.49
C ARG A 86 -14.01 6.28 -16.08
N ALA A 87 -14.23 5.30 -15.22
CA ALA A 87 -14.62 5.56 -13.83
C ALA A 87 -13.51 6.29 -13.06
N ALA A 88 -12.26 5.86 -13.19
CA ALA A 88 -11.12 6.54 -12.56
C ALA A 88 -10.95 7.98 -13.06
N ALA A 89 -11.12 8.23 -14.36
CA ALA A 89 -11.06 9.57 -14.94
C ALA A 89 -12.18 10.49 -14.40
N LEU A 90 -13.39 9.95 -14.18
CA LEU A 90 -14.48 10.71 -13.55
C LEU A 90 -14.13 11.05 -12.09
N GLU A 91 -13.62 10.09 -11.31
CA GLU A 91 -13.17 10.35 -9.92
C GLU A 91 -12.11 11.45 -9.86
N ALA A 92 -11.10 11.39 -10.74
CA ALA A 92 -10.03 12.39 -10.81
C ALA A 92 -10.57 13.80 -11.12
N ARG A 93 -11.55 13.91 -12.03
CA ARG A 93 -12.20 15.19 -12.35
C ARG A 93 -12.97 15.76 -11.16
N PHE A 94 -13.71 14.93 -10.42
CA PHE A 94 -14.43 15.40 -9.22
C PHE A 94 -13.50 15.79 -8.08
N ALA A 95 -12.39 15.06 -7.90
CA ALA A 95 -11.36 15.40 -6.92
C ALA A 95 -10.72 16.77 -7.22
N SER A 96 -10.51 17.09 -8.50
CA SER A 96 -9.99 18.40 -8.92
C SER A 96 -11.02 19.55 -8.85
N ALA A 97 -12.32 19.23 -8.81
CA ALA A 97 -13.40 20.22 -8.84
C ALA A 97 -13.91 20.62 -7.45
N GLN A 98 -13.50 19.93 -6.38
CA GLN A 98 -13.82 20.32 -5.02
C GLN A 98 -12.79 21.35 -4.52
N PRO A 99 -13.21 22.60 -4.19
CA PRO A 99 -12.33 23.48 -3.45
C PRO A 99 -12.04 22.82 -2.12
N GLN A 100 -10.76 22.63 -1.81
CA GLN A 100 -10.31 22.22 -0.48
C GLN A 100 -10.89 23.23 0.51
N ALA A 101 -11.89 22.82 1.28
CA ALA A 101 -12.34 23.60 2.43
C ALA A 101 -11.13 23.70 3.37
N ALA A 102 -10.46 24.84 3.33
CA ALA A 102 -9.39 25.19 4.24
C ALA A 102 -9.92 24.99 5.65
N GLN A 103 -9.40 23.99 6.37
CA GLN A 103 -9.62 23.91 7.80
C GLN A 103 -9.02 25.18 8.41
N PRO A 104 -9.77 25.96 9.21
CA PRO A 104 -9.17 27.09 9.90
C PRO A 104 -8.12 26.54 10.84
N ALA A 105 -6.87 26.96 10.63
CA ALA A 105 -5.81 26.77 11.61
C ALA A 105 -6.31 27.39 12.91
N GLY A 106 -6.54 26.56 13.92
CA GLY A 106 -6.87 27.02 15.25
C GLY A 106 -5.75 27.90 15.76
N THR A 107 -5.98 29.21 15.75
CA THR A 107 -5.19 30.19 16.49
C THR A 107 -5.46 29.98 17.97
N THR A 108 -4.66 29.11 18.62
CA THR A 108 -4.46 29.20 20.06
C THR A 108 -3.63 30.44 20.34
N GLN A 109 -4.33 31.54 20.63
CA GLN A 109 -3.78 32.74 21.22
C GLN A 109 -3.52 32.41 22.70
N ASP A 110 -2.28 32.03 23.03
CA ASP A 110 -1.87 31.92 24.43
C ASP A 110 -1.86 33.33 25.05
N GLY A 111 -2.78 33.55 25.98
CA GLY A 111 -2.74 34.65 26.91
C GLY A 111 -1.69 34.37 27.99
N GLY A 112 -0.68 35.22 28.06
CA GLY A 112 0.26 35.29 29.19
C GLY A 112 0.27 36.71 29.73
N GLY A 113 -0.20 36.87 30.96
CA GLY A 113 -0.16 38.11 31.74
C GLY A 113 1.17 38.37 32.41
#